data_AF-A0A3M1SQH6-F1
#
_entry.id   AF-A0A3M1SQH6-F1
#
_cell.length_a   1.000
_cell.length_b   1.000
_cell.length_c   1.000
_cell.angle_alpha   90.00
_cell.angle_beta   90.00
_cell.angle_gamma   90.00
#
_symmetry.space_group_name_H-M   'P 1'
#
loop_
_entity.id
_entity.type
_entity.pdbx_description
1 polymer ?
#
loop_
_entity_poly.entity_id
_entity_poly.type
_entity_poly.pdbx_seq_one_letter_code
_entity_poly.pdbx_strand_id
1 'polypeptide(L)'
;MTNNQPIVTQLWIHPIKGLTPQEIDRAVLEPGLGMRGDTPKGSRLRDRALALMFVDAAAEPGRIVPWMSKQHFAVQNDWPDLAALDCRYEEQSDRLIVSHNGVEVLAASLQTDRDRIDAFFTDYLA
;
A
#
# COMPACT_ATOMS: atom_id res chain seq x y z
N MET A 1 -2.58 26.79 34.41
CA MET A 1 -2.81 25.46 33.83
C MET A 1 -2.11 25.43 32.50
N THR A 2 -0.99 24.73 32.35
CA THR A 2 -0.38 24.52 31.03
C THR A 2 -1.29 23.57 30.27
N ASN A 3 -1.92 24.06 29.20
CA ASN A 3 -2.66 23.22 28.26
C ASN A 3 -1.65 22.26 27.63
N ASN A 4 -1.53 21.05 28.19
CA ASN A 4 -0.70 20.00 27.65
C ASN A 4 -1.47 19.34 26.50
N GLN A 5 -1.54 20.03 25.36
CA GLN A 5 -2.17 19.46 24.17
C GLN A 5 -1.25 18.38 23.58
N PRO A 6 -1.81 17.25 23.15
CA PRO A 6 -1.04 16.23 22.46
C PRO A 6 -0.47 16.80 21.15
N ILE A 7 0.80 16.51 20.89
CA ILE A 7 1.51 16.90 19.67
C ILE A 7 1.61 15.66 18.78
N VAL A 8 1.21 15.78 17.52
CA VAL A 8 1.44 14.75 16.51
C VAL A 8 2.93 14.72 16.21
N THR A 9 3.59 13.60 16.48
CA THR A 9 5.04 13.44 16.25
C THR A 9 5.35 12.92 14.85
N GLN A 10 4.48 12.08 14.29
CA GLN A 10 4.66 11.45 12.97
C GLN A 10 3.29 11.16 12.35
N LEU A 11 3.26 11.10 11.02
CA LEU A 11 2.12 10.67 10.23
C LEU A 11 2.56 9.58 9.26
N TRP A 12 1.73 8.55 9.13
CA TRP A 12 2.01 7.37 8.35
C TRP A 12 0.82 7.04 7.48
N ILE A 13 1.06 6.65 6.24
CA ILE A 13 0.03 6.12 5.35
C ILE A 13 0.43 4.71 4.95
N HIS A 14 -0.53 3.79 4.85
CA HIS A 14 -0.31 2.45 4.31
C HIS A 14 -0.88 2.39 2.91
N PRO A 15 -0.13 2.71 1.83
CA PRO A 15 -0.71 2.77 0.49
C PRO A 15 -1.29 1.41 0.07
N ILE A 16 -0.60 0.33 0.46
CA ILE A 16 -1.00 -1.05 0.20
C ILE A 16 -1.40 -1.72 1.51
N LYS A 17 -2.63 -2.24 1.55
CA LYS A 17 -3.16 -3.04 2.65
C LYS A 17 -2.26 -4.24 2.90
N GLY A 18 -1.80 -4.38 4.14
CA GLY A 18 -0.95 -5.50 4.55
C GLY A 18 0.55 -5.26 4.39
N LEU A 19 0.99 -4.12 3.86
CA LEU A 19 2.41 -3.75 3.81
C LEU A 19 2.75 -2.63 4.80
N THR A 20 4.05 -2.42 4.98
CA THR A 20 4.60 -1.36 5.84
C THR A 20 4.15 0.03 5.38
N PRO A 21 4.01 0.99 6.30
CA PRO A 21 3.63 2.34 5.96
C PRO A 21 4.78 3.14 5.37
N GLN A 22 4.46 4.23 4.68
CA GLN A 22 5.41 5.29 4.36
C GLN A 22 5.08 6.55 5.17
N GLU A 23 6.11 7.22 5.68
CA GLU A 23 5.98 8.47 6.43
C GLU A 23 5.51 9.60 5.50
N ILE A 24 4.69 10.51 6.03
CA ILE A 24 4.22 11.71 5.34
C ILE A 24 4.32 12.92 6.26
N ASP A 25 4.62 14.10 5.71
CA ASP A 25 4.68 15.33 6.51
C ASP A 25 3.30 15.89 6.83
N ARG A 26 2.34 15.64 5.92
CA ARG A 26 1.01 16.25 5.93
C ARG A 26 -0.02 15.27 5.39
N ALA A 27 -1.17 15.30 6.03
CA ALA A 27 -2.33 14.50 5.69
C ALA A 27 -3.55 15.39 5.44
N VAL A 28 -4.35 15.03 4.44
CA VAL A 28 -5.67 15.61 4.24
C VAL A 28 -6.73 14.57 4.57
N LEU A 29 -7.69 14.96 5.42
CA LEU A 29 -8.83 14.13 5.79
C LEU A 29 -10.00 14.39 4.84
N GLU A 30 -10.52 13.34 4.24
CA GLU A 30 -11.68 13.39 3.35
C GLU A 30 -12.87 12.62 3.95
N PRO A 31 -14.05 13.24 4.08
CA PRO A 31 -15.26 12.55 4.52
C PRO A 31 -15.56 11.32 3.66
N GLY A 32 -15.74 10.17 4.32
CA GLY A 32 -16.05 8.89 3.66
C GLY A 32 -14.87 8.20 2.95
N LEU A 33 -13.71 8.85 2.84
CA LEU A 33 -12.54 8.32 2.13
C LEU A 33 -11.28 8.21 3.01
N GLY A 34 -11.32 8.78 4.22
CA GLY A 34 -10.24 8.67 5.19
C GLY A 34 -9.09 9.63 4.89
N MET A 35 -7.86 9.15 5.09
CA MET A 35 -6.65 9.96 5.01
C MET A 35 -5.97 9.82 3.65
N ARG A 36 -5.50 10.95 3.11
CA ARG A 36 -4.59 10.99 1.95
C ARG A 36 -3.35 11.83 2.23
N GLY A 37 -2.27 11.59 1.51
CA GLY A 37 -1.10 12.48 1.55
C GLY A 37 -1.42 13.89 1.03
N ASP A 38 -0.59 14.88 1.37
CA ASP A 38 -0.73 16.26 0.87
C ASP A 38 -0.35 16.38 -0.61
N THR A 39 -1.29 15.94 -1.43
CA THR A 39 -1.19 15.81 -2.88
C THR A 39 -2.42 16.46 -3.53
N PRO A 40 -2.36 16.80 -4.83
CA PRO A 40 -3.50 17.35 -5.56
C PRO A 40 -4.77 16.50 -5.40
N LYS A 41 -5.94 17.14 -5.41
CA LYS A 41 -7.22 16.41 -5.44
C LYS A 41 -7.23 15.45 -6.65
N GLY A 42 -7.62 14.21 -6.39
CA GLY A 42 -7.55 13.12 -7.37
C GLY A 42 -6.37 12.16 -7.18
N SER A 43 -5.50 12.42 -6.19
CA SER A 43 -4.40 11.52 -5.87
C SER A 43 -4.85 10.12 -5.45
N ARG A 44 -4.05 9.13 -5.89
CA ARG A 44 -4.07 7.71 -5.54
C ARG A 44 -3.32 7.39 -4.25
N LEU A 45 -2.50 8.31 -3.72
CA LEU A 45 -1.79 8.11 -2.46
C LEU A 45 -2.74 8.32 -1.27
N ARG A 46 -3.46 7.25 -0.93
CA ARG A 46 -4.46 7.21 0.15
C ARG A 46 -4.19 6.04 1.08
N ASP A 47 -4.69 6.14 2.31
CA ASP A 47 -4.56 5.05 3.26
C ASP A 47 -5.36 3.86 2.76
N ARG A 48 -4.67 2.72 2.60
CA ARG A 48 -5.18 1.42 2.16
C ARG A 48 -5.89 1.49 0.80
N ALA A 49 -5.36 2.31 -0.11
CA ALA A 49 -5.90 2.48 -1.46
C ALA A 49 -5.75 1.22 -2.33
N LEU A 50 -4.73 0.41 -2.05
CA LEU A 50 -4.34 -0.77 -2.82
C LEU A 50 -4.32 -2.00 -1.90
N ALA A 51 -4.36 -3.20 -2.49
CA ALA A 51 -4.26 -4.46 -1.76
C ALA A 51 -3.74 -5.57 -2.67
N LEU A 52 -3.08 -6.57 -2.08
CA LEU A 52 -2.72 -7.82 -2.73
C LEU A 52 -3.88 -8.79 -2.59
N MET A 53 -4.59 -9.08 -3.68
CA MET A 53 -5.76 -9.96 -3.66
C MET A 53 -5.39 -11.35 -4.15
N PHE A 54 -5.89 -12.39 -3.49
CA PHE A 54 -5.82 -13.75 -4.00
C PHE A 54 -6.75 -13.89 -5.22
N VAL A 55 -6.18 -14.35 -6.32
CA VAL A 55 -6.92 -14.66 -7.54
C VAL A 55 -6.65 -16.11 -7.92
N ASP A 56 -7.68 -16.79 -8.41
CA ASP A 56 -7.47 -18.05 -9.12
C ASP A 56 -6.65 -17.76 -10.38
N ALA A 57 -5.74 -18.67 -10.75
CA ALA A 57 -4.79 -18.50 -11.86
C ALA A 57 -5.44 -18.17 -13.25
N ALA A 58 -6.76 -18.21 -13.36
CA ALA A 58 -7.54 -17.87 -14.55
C ALA A 58 -8.10 -16.44 -14.56
N ALA A 59 -7.82 -15.59 -13.57
CA ALA A 59 -8.33 -14.22 -13.55
C ALA A 59 -7.63 -13.33 -14.58
N GLU A 60 -8.41 -12.65 -15.42
CA GLU A 60 -7.86 -11.72 -16.41
C GLU A 60 -7.27 -10.45 -15.76
N PRO A 61 -6.06 -10.02 -16.18
CA PRO A 61 -5.50 -8.74 -15.78
C PRO A 61 -6.47 -7.58 -16.07
N GLY A 62 -6.64 -6.67 -15.10
CA GLY A 62 -7.48 -5.48 -15.27
C GLY A 62 -8.97 -5.67 -14.96
N ARG A 63 -9.39 -6.86 -14.50
CA ARG A 63 -10.75 -7.06 -13.99
C ARG A 63 -11.03 -6.13 -12.80
N ILE A 64 -12.09 -5.32 -12.90
CA ILE A 64 -12.62 -4.56 -11.76
C ILE A 64 -13.24 -5.56 -10.78
N VAL A 65 -12.69 -5.61 -9.56
CA VAL A 65 -13.17 -6.49 -8.51
C VAL A 65 -14.15 -5.73 -7.61
N PRO A 66 -15.31 -6.31 -7.24
CA PRO A 66 -16.20 -5.68 -6.26
C PRO A 66 -15.51 -5.55 -4.90
N TRP A 67 -16.13 -4.81 -3.99
CA TRP A 67 -15.63 -4.73 -2.62
C TRP A 67 -15.57 -6.12 -1.98
N MET A 68 -14.38 -6.55 -1.58
CA MET A 68 -14.14 -7.87 -0.99
C MET A 68 -13.93 -7.77 0.53
N SER A 69 -14.28 -8.84 1.23
CA SER A 69 -13.94 -8.97 2.66
C SER A 69 -12.42 -9.13 2.84
N LYS A 70 -11.90 -8.89 4.05
CA LYS A 70 -10.46 -8.96 4.36
C LYS A 70 -9.82 -10.30 3.96
N GLN A 71 -10.58 -11.39 4.01
CA GLN A 71 -10.13 -12.77 3.79
C GLN A 71 -9.60 -13.03 2.37
N HIS A 72 -9.93 -12.15 1.42
CA HIS A 72 -9.47 -12.25 0.03
C HIS A 72 -8.13 -11.56 -0.22
N PHE A 73 -7.52 -10.96 0.81
CA PHE A 73 -6.29 -10.20 0.66
C PHE A 73 -5.17 -10.78 1.49
N ALA A 74 -3.94 -10.76 0.96
CA ALA A 74 -2.76 -11.04 1.75
C ALA A 74 -2.53 -9.91 2.77
N VAL A 75 -2.46 -10.26 4.05
CA VAL A 75 -2.36 -9.31 5.17
C VAL A 75 -1.43 -9.85 6.25
N GLN A 76 -0.75 -8.96 6.98
CA GLN A 76 0.29 -9.32 7.95
C GLN A 76 -0.16 -10.28 9.05
N ASN A 77 -1.45 -10.29 9.40
CA ASN A 77 -1.98 -11.19 10.42
C ASN A 77 -1.91 -12.67 10.00
N ASP A 78 -1.98 -12.91 8.69
CA ASP A 78 -1.98 -14.24 8.10
C ASP A 78 -0.58 -14.55 7.50
N TRP A 79 0.14 -13.54 7.01
CA TRP A 79 1.53 -13.62 6.51
C TRP A 79 2.43 -12.57 7.19
N PRO A 80 3.00 -12.87 8.37
CA PRO A 80 3.78 -11.90 9.14
C PRO A 80 5.05 -11.43 8.42
N ASP A 81 5.61 -12.22 7.52
CA ASP A 81 6.82 -11.87 6.75
C ASP A 81 6.62 -10.65 5.84
N LEU A 82 5.38 -10.28 5.53
CA LEU A 82 5.07 -9.01 4.86
C LEU A 82 5.51 -7.78 5.67
N ALA A 83 5.68 -7.90 6.98
CA ALA A 83 6.18 -6.82 7.82
C ALA A 83 7.69 -6.54 7.63
N ALA A 84 8.44 -7.47 7.03
CA ALA A 84 9.86 -7.28 6.71
C ALA A 84 10.10 -6.51 5.41
N LEU A 85 9.04 -6.29 4.61
CA LEU A 85 9.10 -5.57 3.35
C LEU A 85 8.83 -4.08 3.57
N ASP A 86 9.81 -3.23 3.29
CA ASP A 86 9.66 -1.78 3.24
C ASP A 86 8.98 -1.39 1.92
N CYS A 87 7.80 -0.78 2.01
CA CYS A 87 6.96 -0.46 0.86
C CYS A 87 6.81 1.06 0.69
N ARG A 88 7.04 1.53 -0.55
CA ARG A 88 6.81 2.92 -0.92
C ARG A 88 6.09 2.99 -2.26
N TYR A 89 5.00 3.74 -2.31
CA TYR A 89 4.32 4.07 -3.56
C TYR A 89 4.67 5.50 -3.97
N GLU A 90 5.29 5.62 -5.13
CA GLU A 90 5.59 6.89 -5.78
C GLU A 90 4.53 7.17 -6.84
N GLU A 91 3.53 7.96 -6.47
CA GLU A 91 2.42 8.28 -7.37
C GLU A 91 2.87 8.98 -8.66
N GLN A 92 3.81 9.91 -8.57
CA GLN A 92 4.27 10.72 -9.72
C GLN A 92 4.89 9.86 -10.83
N SER A 93 5.57 8.79 -10.45
CA SER A 93 6.21 7.83 -11.36
C SER A 93 5.37 6.55 -11.56
N ASP A 94 4.21 6.44 -10.87
CA ASP A 94 3.38 5.25 -10.75
C ASP A 94 4.15 4.00 -10.30
N ARG A 95 5.18 4.15 -9.46
CA ARG A 95 6.04 3.02 -9.06
C ARG A 95 5.73 2.52 -7.67
N LEU A 96 5.56 1.20 -7.56
CA LEU A 96 5.70 0.47 -6.31
C LEU A 96 7.16 0.08 -6.14
N ILE A 97 7.77 0.54 -5.05
CA ILE A 97 9.11 0.16 -4.62
C ILE A 97 8.98 -0.69 -3.37
N VAL A 98 9.59 -1.87 -3.39
CA VAL A 98 9.68 -2.79 -2.24
C VAL A 98 11.14 -3.06 -1.96
N SER A 99 11.54 -2.89 -0.70
CA SER A 99 12.87 -3.24 -0.20
C SER A 99 12.78 -4.26 0.91
N HIS A 100 13.82 -5.06 1.07
CA HIS A 100 13.98 -6.00 2.18
C HIS A 100 15.36 -5.81 2.78
N ASN A 101 15.43 -5.48 4.08
CA ASN A 101 16.68 -5.11 4.77
C ASN A 101 17.46 -4.00 4.04
N GLY A 102 16.76 -2.98 3.55
CA GLY A 102 17.35 -1.83 2.86
C GLY A 102 17.82 -2.11 1.41
N VAL A 103 17.62 -3.32 0.88
CA VAL A 103 17.91 -3.66 -0.51
C VAL A 103 16.64 -3.63 -1.33
N GLU A 104 16.61 -2.86 -2.43
CA GLU A 104 15.48 -2.87 -3.37
C GLU A 104 15.35 -4.24 -4.03
N VAL A 105 14.21 -4.89 -3.82
CA VAL A 105 13.88 -6.21 -4.38
C VAL A 105 12.81 -6.13 -5.47
N LEU A 106 12.04 -5.04 -5.51
CA LEU A 106 11.08 -4.74 -6.57
C LEU A 106 10.99 -3.23 -6.78
N ALA A 107 10.99 -2.80 -8.04
CA ALA A 107 10.57 -1.47 -8.43
C ALA A 107 9.85 -1.53 -9.78
N ALA A 108 8.53 -1.38 -9.78
CA ALA A 108 7.66 -1.72 -10.89
C ALA A 108 6.45 -0.77 -10.98
N SER A 109 5.95 -0.52 -12.19
CA SER A 109 4.74 0.29 -12.39
C SER A 109 3.46 -0.49 -12.09
N LEU A 110 2.52 0.13 -11.38
CA LEU A 110 1.19 -0.45 -11.15
C LEU A 110 0.32 -0.52 -12.42
N GLN A 111 0.65 0.26 -13.45
CA GLN A 111 -0.03 0.20 -14.74
C GLN A 111 0.60 -0.81 -15.70
N THR A 112 1.94 -0.80 -15.86
CA THR A 112 2.59 -1.55 -16.95
C THR A 112 3.24 -2.85 -16.51
N ASP A 113 3.58 -3.01 -15.23
CA ASP A 113 4.41 -4.11 -14.74
C ASP A 113 3.65 -5.01 -13.74
N ARG A 114 2.32 -5.11 -13.88
CA ARG A 114 1.47 -5.87 -12.97
C ARG A 114 1.92 -7.33 -12.82
N ASP A 115 2.21 -8.01 -13.92
CA ASP A 115 2.65 -9.41 -13.89
C ASP A 115 3.95 -9.59 -13.07
N ARG A 116 4.84 -8.59 -13.09
CA ARG A 116 6.08 -8.63 -12.30
C ARG A 116 5.80 -8.42 -10.81
N ILE A 117 4.85 -7.55 -10.48
CA ILE A 117 4.40 -7.33 -9.09
C ILE A 117 3.72 -8.60 -8.57
N ASP A 118 2.84 -9.19 -9.37
CA ASP A 118 2.09 -10.41 -9.01
C ASP A 118 3.03 -11.60 -8.81
N ALA A 119 4.00 -11.80 -9.72
CA ALA A 119 5.02 -12.83 -9.59
C ALA A 119 5.86 -12.63 -8.32
N PHE A 120 6.33 -11.40 -8.05
CA PHE A 120 7.13 -11.11 -6.86
C PHE A 120 6.39 -11.48 -5.57
N PHE A 121 5.15 -11.03 -5.40
CA PHE A 121 4.40 -11.30 -4.16
C PHE A 121 3.94 -12.75 -4.07
N THR A 122 3.66 -13.41 -5.19
CA THR A 122 3.33 -14.85 -5.22
C THR A 122 4.54 -15.67 -4.76
N ASP A 123 5.73 -15.38 -5.29
CA ASP A 123 6.96 -16.07 -4.90
C ASP A 123 7.36 -15.77 -3.45
N TYR A 124 7.14 -14.54 -2.98
CA TYR A 124 7.47 -14.14 -1.60
C TYR A 124 6.54 -14.78 -0.55
N LEU A 125 5.29 -15.09 -0.91
CA LEU A 125 4.27 -15.63 0.00
C LEU A 125 4.13 -17.15 -0.05
N ALA A 126 4.87 -17.82 -0.95
CA ALA A 126 4.87 -19.27 -1.14
C ALA A 126 5.65 -20.00 -0.02
#